data_AF-A0A5B9BJG7-F1
#
_entry.id   AF-A0A5B9BJG7-F1
#
_cell.length_a   1.000
_cell.length_b   1.000
_cell.length_c   1.000
_cell.angle_alpha   90.00
_cell.angle_beta   90.00
_cell.angle_gamma   90.00
#
_symmetry.space_group_name_H-M   'P 1'
#
loop_
_entity.id
_entity.type
_entity.pdbx_description
1 polymer ?
#
loop_
_entity_poly.entity_id
_entity_poly.type
_entity_poly.pdbx_seq_one_letter_code
_entity_poly.pdbx_strand_id
1 'polypeptide(L)'
;GIEEEKVQEHVETARAQGAELVVLLSHNGFDVDRKPAARVKGIDVILTGHTHDAIPAPVKVGNTLLIAPGSHGKFLARLDLQVKDKRVTDYRFRLIPVFSDAITPDPAMAKLVDEIRAPHKAVLDKVHGRTDSLLYRRGNFNGTFDDLICQAMLAEREAEIALSPGFRWGATLLPGQDITGDILYSQTAITYPNVYRNQMTGEFLKTVLEDVADNLFNPDPYYQHGGDM
;
A
#
# COMPACT_ATOMS: atom_id res chain seq x y z
N GLY A 1 -16.44 10.08 -0.49
CA GLY A 1 -15.64 10.34 -1.70
C GLY A 1 -14.61 11.41 -1.40
N ILE A 2 -13.74 11.74 -2.36
CA ILE A 2 -12.74 12.81 -2.22
C ILE A 2 -13.45 14.17 -2.10
N GLU A 3 -13.22 14.88 -1.01
CA GLU A 3 -13.86 16.18 -0.72
C GLU A 3 -12.94 17.34 -1.15
N GLU A 4 -12.76 17.54 -2.46
CA GLU A 4 -11.85 18.55 -3.02
C GLU A 4 -12.08 19.96 -2.44
N GLU A 5 -13.34 20.36 -2.25
CA GLU A 5 -13.71 21.67 -1.71
C GLU A 5 -13.18 21.87 -0.29
N LYS A 6 -13.31 20.86 0.59
CA LYS A 6 -12.75 20.94 1.94
C LYS A 6 -11.23 20.97 1.94
N VAL A 7 -10.59 20.24 1.04
CA VAL A 7 -9.13 20.32 0.87
C VAL A 7 -8.72 21.73 0.44
N GLN A 8 -9.44 22.34 -0.51
CA GLN A 8 -9.22 23.72 -0.94
C GLN A 8 -9.37 24.72 0.22
N GLU A 9 -10.44 24.61 1.01
CA GLU A 9 -10.66 25.45 2.20
C GLU A 9 -9.52 25.32 3.23
N HIS A 10 -9.03 24.11 3.48
CA HIS A 10 -7.90 23.87 4.37
C HIS A 10 -6.59 24.45 3.84
N VAL A 11 -6.34 24.33 2.54
CA VAL A 11 -5.16 24.93 1.88
C VAL A 11 -5.21 26.45 1.99
N GLU A 12 -6.36 27.06 1.69
CA GLU A 12 -6.56 28.51 1.80
C GLU A 12 -6.40 29.01 3.23
N THR A 13 -6.95 28.27 4.20
CA THR A 13 -6.81 28.58 5.63
C THR A 13 -5.35 28.53 6.06
N ALA A 14 -4.60 27.49 5.68
CA ALA A 14 -3.18 27.37 6.00
C ALA A 14 -2.36 28.53 5.41
N ARG A 15 -2.65 28.90 4.15
CA ARG A 15 -2.00 30.05 3.49
C ARG A 15 -2.35 31.38 4.15
N ALA A 16 -3.61 31.59 4.52
CA ALA A 16 -4.06 32.79 5.23
C ALA A 16 -3.40 32.93 6.61
N GLN A 17 -3.12 31.80 7.28
CA GLN A 17 -2.36 31.74 8.52
C GLN A 17 -0.83 31.91 8.35
N GLY A 18 -0.35 32.12 7.12
CA GLY A 18 1.04 32.45 6.82
C GLY A 18 1.88 31.28 6.29
N ALA A 19 1.29 30.11 5.99
CA ALA A 19 2.05 28.99 5.43
C ALA A 19 2.71 29.35 4.09
N GLU A 20 4.03 29.20 4.01
CA GLU A 20 4.82 29.42 2.78
C GLU A 20 4.95 28.18 1.91
N LEU A 21 4.70 27.00 2.48
CA LEU A 21 4.66 25.71 1.81
C LEU A 21 3.46 24.91 2.35
N VAL A 22 2.71 24.23 1.47
CA VAL A 22 1.62 23.33 1.85
C VAL A 22 1.91 21.93 1.33
N VAL A 23 2.00 20.99 2.25
CA VAL A 23 2.21 19.56 1.97
C VAL A 23 0.94 18.79 2.35
N LEU A 24 0.36 18.07 1.40
CA LEU A 24 -0.74 17.14 1.63
C LEU A 24 -0.16 15.75 1.88
N LEU A 25 -0.28 15.24 3.10
CA LEU A 25 -0.03 13.84 3.42
C LEU A 25 -1.31 13.05 3.11
N SER A 26 -1.29 12.30 2.00
CA SER A 26 -2.45 11.63 1.45
C SER A 26 -2.37 10.11 1.58
N HIS A 27 -3.53 9.48 1.76
CA HIS A 27 -3.71 8.04 1.64
C HIS A 27 -4.82 7.70 0.63
N ASN A 28 -5.05 8.56 -0.37
CA ASN A 28 -6.08 8.32 -1.39
C ASN A 28 -5.62 7.34 -2.48
N GLY A 29 -4.31 7.26 -2.73
CA GLY A 29 -3.72 6.49 -3.83
C GLY A 29 -3.17 7.39 -4.93
N PHE A 30 -2.13 6.93 -5.61
CA PHE A 30 -1.33 7.75 -6.52
C PHE A 30 -2.15 8.39 -7.65
N ASP A 31 -2.90 7.58 -8.41
CA ASP A 31 -3.70 8.10 -9.53
C ASP A 31 -4.88 8.94 -9.06
N VAL A 32 -5.46 8.63 -7.89
CA VAL A 32 -6.47 9.48 -7.25
C VAL A 32 -5.87 10.84 -6.93
N ASP A 33 -4.68 10.88 -6.29
CA ASP A 33 -3.98 12.10 -5.88
C ASP A 33 -3.50 12.97 -7.06
N ARG A 34 -3.30 12.41 -8.25
CA ARG A 34 -2.99 13.19 -9.46
C ARG A 34 -4.10 14.18 -9.84
N LYS A 35 -5.37 13.86 -9.55
CA LYS A 35 -6.49 14.74 -9.86
C LYS A 35 -6.59 15.96 -8.93
N PRO A 36 -6.60 15.85 -7.59
CA PRO A 36 -6.56 17.02 -6.71
C PRO A 36 -5.26 17.80 -6.88
N ALA A 37 -4.14 17.17 -7.25
CA ALA A 37 -2.91 17.91 -7.60
C ALA A 37 -3.11 18.92 -8.75
N ALA A 38 -4.03 18.63 -9.69
CA ALA A 38 -4.36 19.52 -10.80
C ALA A 38 -5.53 20.48 -10.50
N ARG A 39 -6.35 20.19 -9.49
CA ARG A 39 -7.63 20.87 -9.24
C ARG A 39 -7.63 21.74 -7.98
N VAL A 40 -6.94 21.29 -6.94
CA VAL A 40 -6.78 22.03 -5.68
C VAL A 40 -5.56 22.93 -5.80
N LYS A 41 -5.80 24.25 -5.70
CA LYS A 41 -4.76 25.26 -5.84
C LYS A 41 -4.03 25.47 -4.51
N GLY A 42 -2.71 25.62 -4.59
CA GLY A 42 -1.88 26.02 -3.45
C GLY A 42 -1.22 24.87 -2.70
N ILE A 43 -1.46 23.62 -3.09
CA ILE A 43 -0.68 22.46 -2.67
C ILE A 43 0.66 22.47 -3.42
N ASP A 44 1.77 22.36 -2.71
CA ASP A 44 3.11 22.29 -3.32
C ASP A 44 3.60 20.85 -3.45
N VAL A 45 3.28 20.01 -2.46
CA VAL A 45 3.71 18.61 -2.42
C VAL A 45 2.56 17.72 -1.94
N ILE A 46 2.39 16.57 -2.58
CA ILE A 46 1.56 15.47 -2.10
C ILE A 46 2.48 14.29 -1.80
N LEU A 47 2.44 13.81 -0.56
CA LEU A 47 3.06 12.57 -0.14
C LEU A 47 1.97 11.49 -0.17
N THR A 48 2.02 10.59 -1.15
CA THR A 48 0.93 9.64 -1.42
C THR A 48 1.18 8.26 -0.79
N GLY A 49 0.11 7.60 -0.36
CA GLY A 49 0.08 6.26 0.20
C GLY A 49 -0.88 5.33 -0.55
N HIS A 50 -1.43 4.33 0.14
CA HIS A 50 -2.47 3.37 -0.32
C HIS A 50 -2.07 2.41 -1.46
N THR A 51 -1.59 2.97 -2.56
CA THR A 51 -1.30 2.28 -3.83
C THR A 51 0.04 1.54 -3.84
N HIS A 52 0.90 1.81 -2.85
CA HIS A 52 2.21 1.16 -2.68
C HIS A 52 3.17 1.38 -3.87
N ASP A 53 2.94 2.42 -4.68
CA ASP A 53 3.83 2.82 -5.75
C ASP A 53 5.18 3.31 -5.21
N ALA A 54 6.27 2.82 -5.81
CA ALA A 54 7.62 3.26 -5.52
C ALA A 54 8.18 3.96 -6.77
N ILE A 55 7.99 5.28 -6.84
CA ILE A 55 8.37 6.06 -8.03
C ILE A 55 9.73 6.71 -7.77
N PRO A 56 10.74 6.45 -8.63
CA PRO A 56 12.13 6.86 -8.37
C PRO A 56 12.37 8.37 -8.46
N ALA A 57 11.42 9.15 -8.99
CA ALA A 57 11.49 10.60 -9.10
C ALA A 57 10.12 11.24 -8.81
N PRO A 58 10.07 12.50 -8.33
CA PRO A 58 8.81 13.21 -8.12
C PRO A 58 8.04 13.35 -9.43
N VAL A 59 6.74 13.06 -9.40
CA VAL A 59 5.86 13.33 -10.54
C VAL A 59 5.27 14.72 -10.38
N LYS A 60 5.45 15.59 -11.37
CA LYS A 60 4.96 16.96 -11.32
C LYS A 60 3.62 17.08 -12.05
N VAL A 61 2.60 17.58 -11.34
CA VAL A 61 1.29 17.93 -11.91
C VAL A 61 1.06 19.42 -11.67
N GLY A 62 1.10 20.21 -12.74
CA GLY A 62 1.11 21.68 -12.61
C GLY A 62 2.33 22.14 -11.80
N ASN A 63 2.10 22.75 -10.64
CA ASN A 63 3.15 23.15 -9.70
C ASN A 63 3.34 22.19 -8.51
N THR A 64 2.51 21.15 -8.43
CA THR A 64 2.48 20.19 -7.32
C THR A 64 3.42 19.02 -7.59
N LEU A 65 4.24 18.64 -6.60
CA LEU A 65 5.10 17.46 -6.65
C LEU A 65 4.42 16.28 -5.95
N LEU A 66 4.30 15.13 -6.61
CA LEU A 66 3.78 13.89 -6.03
C LEU A 66 4.93 12.94 -5.74
N ILE A 67 4.95 12.41 -4.52
CA ILE A 67 5.99 11.52 -4.01
C ILE A 67 5.37 10.21 -3.55
N ALA A 68 5.81 9.09 -4.14
CA ALA A 68 5.35 7.75 -3.80
C ALA A 68 6.55 6.89 -3.30
N PRO A 69 6.66 6.65 -1.98
CA PRO A 69 7.82 6.00 -1.37
C PRO A 69 7.78 4.46 -1.42
N GLY A 70 6.72 3.86 -1.96
CA GLY A 70 6.51 2.42 -1.91
C GLY A 70 5.81 1.96 -0.63
N SER A 71 6.22 0.80 -0.12
CA SER A 71 5.57 0.12 1.01
C SER A 71 6.56 -0.70 1.82
N HIS A 72 6.10 -1.25 2.95
CA HIS A 72 6.85 -2.19 3.81
C HIS A 72 8.19 -1.63 4.33
N GLY A 73 8.34 -0.31 4.41
CA GLY A 73 9.60 0.34 4.80
C GLY A 73 10.76 0.08 3.84
N LYS A 74 10.50 -0.44 2.62
CA LYS A 74 11.55 -0.78 1.63
C LYS A 74 12.35 0.44 1.17
N PHE A 75 11.74 1.62 1.20
CA PHE A 75 12.41 2.87 0.85
C PHE A 75 12.05 3.99 1.82
N LEU A 76 12.99 4.91 1.98
CA LEU A 76 12.79 6.22 2.57
C LEU A 76 12.86 7.27 1.45
N ALA A 77 11.76 7.97 1.19
CA ALA A 77 11.76 9.11 0.28
C ALA A 77 12.30 10.36 0.99
N ARG A 78 13.35 10.95 0.44
CA ARG A 78 13.90 12.24 0.89
C ARG A 78 13.69 13.29 -0.20
N LEU A 79 12.94 14.33 0.15
CA LEU A 79 12.70 15.50 -0.69
C LEU A 79 13.26 16.74 0.01
N ASP A 80 14.37 17.28 -0.51
CA ASP A 80 14.92 18.56 -0.06
C ASP A 80 14.31 19.68 -0.94
N LEU A 81 13.67 20.69 -0.34
CA LEU A 81 12.98 21.77 -1.06
C LEU A 81 13.67 23.12 -0.85
N GLN A 82 13.74 23.94 -1.90
CA GLN A 82 14.05 25.37 -1.80
C GLN A 82 12.78 26.19 -1.95
N VAL A 83 12.39 26.90 -0.89
CA VAL A 83 11.19 27.76 -0.86
C VAL A 83 11.60 29.22 -0.90
N LYS A 84 11.05 29.99 -1.85
CA LYS A 84 11.20 31.45 -1.97
C LYS A 84 9.89 32.06 -2.41
N ASP A 85 9.55 33.23 -1.88
CA ASP A 85 8.33 33.97 -2.23
C ASP A 85 7.07 33.08 -2.20
N LYS A 86 6.97 32.24 -1.14
CA LYS A 86 5.88 31.29 -0.88
C LYS A 86 5.69 30.21 -1.96
N ARG A 87 6.76 29.85 -2.68
CA ARG A 87 6.75 28.84 -3.75
C ARG A 87 7.99 27.95 -3.69
N VAL A 88 7.83 26.70 -4.12
CA VAL A 88 8.96 25.80 -4.39
C VAL A 88 9.67 26.25 -5.67
N THR A 89 10.94 26.65 -5.53
CA THR A 89 11.77 27.15 -6.65
C THR A 89 12.75 26.12 -7.18
N ASP A 90 13.19 25.20 -6.32
CA ASP A 90 14.07 24.08 -6.67
C ASP A 90 13.84 22.91 -5.70
N TYR A 91 14.23 21.71 -6.10
CA TYR A 91 14.18 20.53 -5.23
C TYR A 91 15.23 19.49 -5.60
N ARG A 92 15.63 18.68 -4.60
CA ARG A 92 16.40 17.45 -4.80
C ARG A 92 15.65 16.28 -4.20
N PHE A 93 15.65 15.15 -4.90
CA PHE A 93 14.95 13.96 -4.47
C PHE A 93 15.86 12.74 -4.46
N ARG A 94 15.68 11.88 -3.46
CA ARG A 94 16.22 10.51 -3.44
C ARG A 94 15.19 9.54 -2.88
N LEU A 95 15.00 8.43 -3.56
CA LEU A 95 14.34 7.25 -3.01
C LEU A 95 15.42 6.30 -2.48
N ILE A 96 15.58 6.27 -1.16
CA ILE A 96 16.71 5.61 -0.50
C ILE A 96 16.27 4.20 -0.11
N PRO A 97 16.86 3.12 -0.66
CA PRO A 97 16.51 1.76 -0.28
C PRO A 97 16.95 1.47 1.17
N VAL A 98 16.12 0.76 1.91
CA VAL A 98 16.39 0.33 3.29
C VAL A 98 16.83 -1.13 3.27
N PHE A 99 18.14 -1.35 3.21
CA PHE A 99 18.76 -2.67 3.26
C PHE A 99 19.21 -2.99 4.69
N SER A 100 18.55 -3.95 5.34
CA SER A 100 18.80 -4.29 6.76
C SER A 100 20.17 -4.92 7.01
N ASP A 101 20.81 -5.47 5.99
CA ASP A 101 22.18 -6.00 6.02
C ASP A 101 23.26 -4.91 5.82
N ALA A 102 22.88 -3.73 5.31
CA ALA A 102 23.79 -2.61 5.08
C ALA A 102 23.60 -1.43 6.05
N ILE A 103 22.48 -1.36 6.77
CA ILE A 103 22.14 -0.26 7.69
C ILE A 103 22.14 -0.80 9.12
N THR A 104 22.99 -0.24 9.98
CA THR A 104 23.00 -0.58 11.41
C THR A 104 21.66 -0.23 12.06
N PRO A 105 20.95 -1.19 12.68
CA PRO A 105 19.71 -0.92 13.39
C PRO A 105 19.92 0.03 14.56
N ASP A 106 18.96 0.92 14.80
CA ASP A 106 18.95 1.72 16.02
C ASP A 106 18.76 0.79 17.25
N PRO A 107 19.67 0.84 18.25
CA PRO A 107 19.65 -0.11 19.34
C PRO A 107 18.42 0.04 20.25
N ALA A 108 17.88 1.26 20.40
CA ALA A 108 16.69 1.47 21.21
C ALA A 108 15.44 0.92 20.52
N MET A 109 15.32 1.11 19.21
CA MET A 109 14.23 0.57 18.41
C MET A 109 14.29 -0.96 18.30
N ALA A 110 15.48 -1.52 18.08
CA ALA A 110 15.66 -2.98 18.05
C ALA A 110 15.22 -3.61 19.38
N LYS A 111 15.66 -3.03 20.50
CA LYS A 111 15.24 -3.45 21.84
C LYS A 111 13.72 -3.36 22.02
N LEU A 112 13.10 -2.26 21.60
CA LEU A 112 11.64 -2.09 21.69
C LEU A 112 10.89 -3.15 20.88
N VAL A 113 11.33 -3.43 19.65
CA VAL A 113 10.72 -4.46 18.80
C VAL A 113 10.87 -5.85 19.44
N ASP A 114 12.04 -6.18 19.97
CA ASP A 114 12.28 -7.45 20.66
C ASP A 114 11.39 -7.59 21.91
N GLU A 115 11.28 -6.55 22.73
CA GLU A 115 10.41 -6.54 23.92
C GLU A 115 8.93 -6.73 23.56
N ILE A 116 8.43 -6.07 22.50
CA ILE A 116 7.05 -6.22 22.02
C ILE A 116 6.81 -7.63 21.46
N ARG A 117 7.78 -8.20 20.75
CA ARG A 117 7.62 -9.52 20.09
C ARG A 117 7.87 -10.69 21.03
N ALA A 118 8.62 -10.51 22.13
CA ALA A 118 9.01 -11.59 23.03
C ALA A 118 7.83 -12.44 23.55
N PRO A 119 6.67 -11.86 23.99
CA PRO A 119 5.53 -12.66 24.44
C PRO A 119 4.87 -13.50 23.33
N HIS A 120 5.10 -13.14 22.06
CA HIS A 120 4.45 -13.73 20.89
C HIS A 120 5.38 -14.64 20.08
N LYS A 121 6.65 -14.77 20.48
CA LYS A 121 7.69 -15.48 19.72
C LYS A 121 7.31 -16.91 19.36
N ALA A 122 6.69 -17.64 20.28
CA ALA A 122 6.25 -19.02 20.03
C ALA A 122 5.21 -19.14 18.89
N VAL A 123 4.40 -18.09 18.68
CA VAL A 123 3.41 -18.02 17.61
C VAL A 123 4.06 -17.51 16.33
N LEU A 124 4.83 -16.41 16.42
CA LEU A 124 5.43 -15.74 15.27
C LEU A 124 6.51 -16.61 14.59
N ASP A 125 7.32 -17.32 15.37
CA ASP A 125 8.45 -18.10 14.86
C ASP A 125 8.08 -19.55 14.50
N LYS A 126 6.83 -19.96 14.76
CA LYS A 126 6.38 -21.31 14.41
C LYS A 126 6.46 -21.50 12.89
N VAL A 127 7.24 -22.48 12.45
CA VAL A 127 7.33 -22.89 11.04
C VAL A 127 6.13 -23.79 10.71
N HIS A 128 5.37 -23.41 9.69
CA HIS A 128 4.21 -24.16 9.19
C HIS A 128 4.51 -24.95 7.91
N GLY A 129 5.57 -24.57 7.20
CA GLY A 129 6.01 -25.22 5.99
C GLY A 129 7.19 -24.48 5.38
N ARG A 130 7.63 -24.93 4.22
CA ARG A 130 8.71 -24.33 3.44
C ARG A 130 8.27 -24.26 1.98
N THR A 131 8.54 -23.15 1.31
CA THR A 131 8.19 -23.01 -0.12
C THR A 131 9.33 -23.50 -1.00
N ASP A 132 9.01 -24.18 -2.10
CA ASP A 132 9.98 -24.53 -3.15
C ASP A 132 9.98 -23.52 -4.31
N SER A 133 9.01 -22.59 -4.34
CA SER A 133 8.85 -21.58 -5.37
C SER A 133 8.77 -20.18 -4.76
N LEU A 134 8.83 -19.16 -5.62
CA LEU A 134 8.62 -17.76 -5.22
C LEU A 134 7.15 -17.57 -4.84
N LEU A 135 6.88 -17.11 -3.61
CA LEU A 135 5.55 -16.70 -3.17
C LEU A 135 5.49 -15.20 -3.06
N TYR A 136 4.66 -14.56 -3.88
CA TYR A 136 4.44 -13.11 -3.84
C TYR A 136 2.95 -12.78 -3.76
N ARG A 137 2.64 -11.63 -3.16
CA ARG A 137 1.27 -11.12 -2.99
C ARG A 137 0.84 -10.27 -4.19
N ARG A 138 1.58 -9.20 -4.45
CA ARG A 138 1.14 -8.11 -5.33
C ARG A 138 1.06 -8.54 -6.81
N GLY A 139 -0.06 -8.27 -7.47
CA GLY A 139 -0.26 -8.52 -8.89
C GLY A 139 -1.70 -8.23 -9.29
N ASN A 140 -1.90 -7.54 -10.42
CA ASN A 140 -3.24 -7.03 -10.79
C ASN A 140 -4.32 -8.12 -10.95
N PHE A 141 -3.95 -9.38 -11.19
CA PHE A 141 -4.89 -10.49 -11.36
C PHE A 141 -4.58 -11.70 -10.47
N ASN A 142 -3.32 -11.86 -10.05
CA ASN A 142 -2.89 -12.99 -9.23
C ASN A 142 -1.53 -12.75 -8.56
N GLY A 143 -1.34 -13.39 -7.41
CA GLY A 143 -0.08 -13.62 -6.72
C GLY A 143 0.05 -15.08 -6.29
N THR A 144 1.25 -15.67 -6.38
CA THR A 144 1.44 -17.08 -6.03
C THR A 144 1.21 -17.38 -4.54
N PHE A 145 1.26 -16.37 -3.67
CA PHE A 145 0.83 -16.54 -2.28
C PHE A 145 -0.70 -16.63 -2.17
N ASP A 146 -1.46 -15.88 -2.99
CA ASP A 146 -2.91 -16.01 -3.07
C ASP A 146 -3.34 -17.39 -3.55
N ASP A 147 -2.64 -17.94 -4.55
CA ASP A 147 -2.89 -19.31 -5.00
C ASP A 147 -2.78 -20.32 -3.84
N LEU A 148 -1.76 -20.18 -3.00
CA LEU A 148 -1.57 -21.03 -1.82
C LEU A 148 -2.71 -20.85 -0.80
N ILE A 149 -3.15 -19.62 -0.53
CA ILE A 149 -4.25 -19.33 0.38
C ILE A 149 -5.55 -19.91 -0.16
N CYS A 150 -5.85 -19.72 -1.44
CA CYS A 150 -7.02 -20.28 -2.11
C CYS A 150 -7.01 -21.80 -2.11
N GLN A 151 -5.88 -22.44 -2.39
CA GLN A 151 -5.74 -23.90 -2.32
C GLN A 151 -5.98 -24.43 -0.90
N ALA A 152 -5.47 -23.75 0.13
CA ALA A 152 -5.73 -24.12 1.52
C ALA A 152 -7.23 -23.99 1.86
N MET A 153 -7.90 -22.93 1.38
CA MET A 153 -9.34 -22.80 1.55
C MET A 153 -10.11 -23.94 0.88
N LEU A 154 -9.75 -24.32 -0.35
CA LEU A 154 -10.39 -25.44 -1.07
C LEU A 154 -10.11 -26.81 -0.43
N ALA A 155 -8.94 -27.00 0.18
CA ALA A 155 -8.61 -28.24 0.88
C ALA A 155 -9.41 -28.41 2.20
N GLU A 156 -9.65 -27.31 2.91
CA GLU A 156 -10.32 -27.30 4.22
C GLU A 156 -11.83 -27.04 4.14
N ARG A 157 -12.31 -26.56 2.99
CA ARG A 157 -13.72 -26.23 2.75
C ARG A 157 -14.16 -26.94 1.48
N GLU A 158 -15.27 -27.66 1.57
CA GLU A 158 -15.94 -28.30 0.43
C GLU A 158 -16.48 -27.24 -0.55
N ALA A 159 -15.62 -26.63 -1.36
CA ALA A 159 -15.94 -25.57 -2.29
C ALA A 159 -15.30 -25.86 -3.65
N GLU A 160 -15.89 -25.32 -4.71
CA GLU A 160 -15.41 -25.46 -6.09
C GLU A 160 -14.53 -24.28 -6.51
N ILE A 161 -14.72 -23.12 -5.86
CA ILE A 161 -14.06 -21.84 -6.15
C ILE A 161 -13.69 -21.19 -4.83
N ALA A 162 -12.49 -20.62 -4.77
CA ALA A 162 -12.01 -19.83 -3.66
C ALA A 162 -11.62 -18.43 -4.15
N LEU A 163 -12.04 -17.40 -3.41
CA LEU A 163 -11.75 -16.00 -3.69
C LEU A 163 -10.95 -15.44 -2.53
N SER A 164 -9.83 -14.80 -2.85
CA SER A 164 -8.98 -14.11 -1.88
C SER A 164 -9.01 -12.62 -2.20
N PRO A 165 -9.04 -11.73 -1.18
CA PRO A 165 -9.04 -10.29 -1.43
C PRO A 165 -7.69 -9.85 -2.02
N GLY A 166 -7.69 -9.10 -3.13
CA GLY A 166 -6.48 -8.53 -3.75
C GLY A 166 -5.82 -7.41 -2.93
N PHE A 167 -5.32 -7.74 -1.74
CA PHE A 167 -4.57 -6.83 -0.89
C PHE A 167 -3.16 -6.58 -1.42
N ARG A 168 -2.71 -5.32 -1.34
CA ARG A 168 -1.37 -4.89 -1.78
C ARG A 168 -0.27 -5.06 -0.72
N TRP A 169 -0.63 -5.44 0.50
CA TRP A 169 0.31 -5.70 1.60
C TRP A 169 0.57 -7.20 1.72
N GLY A 170 1.80 -7.57 2.04
CA GLY A 170 2.25 -8.95 2.07
C GLY A 170 3.74 -9.08 1.77
N ALA A 171 4.44 -9.89 2.58
CA ALA A 171 5.84 -10.23 2.32
C ALA A 171 5.97 -11.15 1.09
N THR A 172 7.16 -11.17 0.49
CA THR A 172 7.53 -12.13 -0.55
C THR A 172 8.44 -13.18 0.06
N LEU A 173 8.21 -14.45 -0.24
CA LEU A 173 9.11 -15.55 0.11
C LEU A 173 9.85 -16.07 -1.12
N LEU A 174 11.16 -16.21 -0.99
CA LEU A 174 12.02 -16.87 -1.96
C LEU A 174 11.93 -18.40 -1.82
N PRO A 175 12.24 -19.16 -2.89
CA PRO A 175 12.43 -20.60 -2.81
C PRO A 175 13.34 -21.01 -1.66
N GLY A 176 12.91 -21.99 -0.88
CA GLY A 176 13.59 -22.52 0.29
C GLY A 176 13.40 -21.73 1.59
N GLN A 177 12.60 -20.67 1.61
CA GLN A 177 12.29 -19.97 2.87
C GLN A 177 11.14 -20.64 3.63
N ASP A 178 11.21 -20.56 4.95
CA ASP A 178 10.18 -21.06 5.85
C ASP A 178 8.95 -20.14 5.83
N ILE A 179 7.77 -20.75 5.83
CA ILE A 179 6.49 -20.07 6.06
C ILE A 179 6.25 -20.08 7.57
N THR A 180 6.59 -18.98 8.23
CA THR A 180 6.40 -18.82 9.68
C THR A 180 5.04 -18.21 10.02
N GLY A 181 4.66 -18.22 11.30
CA GLY A 181 3.48 -17.52 11.78
C GLY A 181 3.51 -16.03 11.45
N ASP A 182 4.66 -15.37 11.60
CA ASP A 182 4.85 -13.96 11.24
C ASP A 182 4.59 -13.71 9.74
N ILE A 183 5.06 -14.63 8.88
CA ILE A 183 4.77 -14.55 7.45
C ILE A 183 3.27 -14.74 7.21
N LEU A 184 2.60 -15.70 7.84
CA LEU A 184 1.15 -15.88 7.69
C LEU A 184 0.38 -14.61 8.10
N TYR A 185 0.70 -14.02 9.26
CA TYR A 185 0.09 -12.76 9.67
C TYR A 185 0.38 -11.62 8.69
N SER A 186 1.57 -11.57 8.10
CA SER A 186 1.87 -10.57 7.06
C SER A 186 0.99 -10.69 5.81
N GLN A 187 0.30 -11.82 5.59
CA GLN A 187 -0.58 -12.04 4.44
C GLN A 187 -2.08 -11.97 4.79
N THR A 188 -2.45 -12.33 6.04
CA THR A 188 -3.85 -12.56 6.39
C THR A 188 -4.34 -11.83 7.65
N ALA A 189 -3.50 -10.99 8.29
CA ALA A 189 -3.87 -10.29 9.52
C ALA A 189 -4.83 -9.10 9.27
N ILE A 190 -6.09 -9.41 9.02
CA ILE A 190 -7.21 -8.47 9.07
C ILE A 190 -7.96 -8.62 10.40
N THR A 191 -8.68 -7.58 10.84
CA THR A 191 -9.46 -7.60 12.09
C THR A 191 -10.72 -8.47 12.02
N TYR A 192 -11.06 -8.96 10.82
CA TYR A 192 -12.19 -9.86 10.53
C TYR A 192 -11.72 -11.07 9.69
N PRO A 193 -10.81 -11.92 10.21
CA PRO A 193 -10.09 -12.92 9.40
C PRO A 193 -10.90 -14.20 9.12
N ASN A 194 -12.22 -14.18 9.35
CA ASN A 194 -13.07 -15.34 9.19
C ASN A 194 -13.20 -15.72 7.71
N VAL A 195 -13.08 -17.01 7.42
CA VAL A 195 -13.30 -17.58 6.08
C VAL A 195 -14.74 -18.08 5.99
N TYR A 196 -15.49 -17.59 5.00
CA TYR A 196 -16.89 -17.93 4.79
C TYR A 196 -17.08 -18.80 3.54
N ARG A 197 -17.98 -19.78 3.63
CA ARG A 197 -18.43 -20.60 2.49
C ARG A 197 -19.88 -20.25 2.20
N ASN A 198 -20.15 -19.82 0.98
CA ASN A 198 -21.49 -19.49 0.50
C ASN A 198 -21.73 -20.12 -0.88
N GLN A 199 -22.99 -20.43 -1.20
CA GLN A 199 -23.38 -20.82 -2.55
C GLN A 199 -23.65 -19.56 -3.39
N MET A 200 -23.20 -19.57 -4.65
CA MET A 200 -23.42 -18.49 -5.61
C MET A 200 -23.81 -19.09 -6.96
N THR A 201 -24.69 -18.41 -7.71
CA THR A 201 -24.90 -18.77 -9.11
C THR A 201 -23.70 -18.34 -9.94
N GLY A 202 -23.43 -19.03 -11.05
CA GLY A 202 -22.37 -18.62 -11.98
C GLY A 202 -22.58 -17.21 -12.54
N GLU A 203 -23.84 -16.80 -12.71
CA GLU A 203 -24.21 -15.43 -13.08
C GLU A 203 -23.77 -14.42 -12.02
N PHE A 204 -24.08 -14.67 -10.74
CA PHE A 204 -23.68 -13.76 -9.66
C PHE A 204 -22.16 -13.68 -9.51
N LEU A 205 -21.46 -14.81 -9.64
CA LEU A 205 -19.99 -14.80 -9.64
C LEU A 205 -19.43 -13.93 -10.78
N LYS A 206 -19.98 -14.04 -11.99
CA LYS A 206 -19.62 -13.17 -13.11
C LYS A 206 -19.87 -11.70 -12.77
N THR A 207 -21.04 -11.37 -12.20
CA THR A 207 -21.36 -10.00 -11.80
C THR A 207 -20.34 -9.44 -10.81
N VAL A 208 -19.91 -10.22 -9.81
CA VAL A 208 -18.90 -9.80 -8.84
C VAL A 208 -17.56 -9.51 -9.54
N LEU A 209 -17.10 -10.39 -10.44
CA LEU A 209 -15.84 -10.19 -11.15
C LEU A 209 -15.86 -8.96 -12.06
N GLU A 210 -16.98 -8.72 -12.75
CA GLU A 210 -17.17 -7.53 -13.59
C GLU A 210 -17.19 -6.24 -12.75
N ASP A 211 -17.85 -6.25 -11.58
CA ASP A 211 -17.87 -5.10 -10.66
C ASP A 211 -16.45 -4.73 -10.15
N VAL A 212 -15.64 -5.76 -9.83
CA VAL A 212 -14.23 -5.54 -9.46
C VAL A 212 -13.44 -4.98 -10.64
N ALA A 213 -13.64 -5.50 -11.85
CA ALA A 213 -12.95 -5.03 -13.05
C ALA A 213 -13.33 -3.58 -13.41
N ASP A 214 -14.61 -3.23 -13.32
CA ASP A 214 -15.12 -1.87 -13.54
C ASP A 214 -14.53 -0.87 -12.55
N ASN A 215 -14.23 -1.30 -11.32
CA ASN A 215 -13.52 -0.49 -10.33
C ASN A 215 -12.03 -0.35 -10.68
N LEU A 216 -11.34 -1.48 -10.85
CA LEU A 216 -9.88 -1.52 -10.97
C LEU A 216 -9.39 -0.85 -12.26
N PHE A 217 -10.11 -1.03 -13.35
CA PHE A 217 -9.75 -0.50 -14.67
C PHE A 217 -10.56 0.74 -15.05
N ASN A 218 -11.23 1.38 -14.09
CA ASN A 218 -11.98 2.59 -14.37
C ASN A 218 -11.05 3.66 -14.97
N PRO A 219 -11.39 4.28 -16.11
CA PRO A 219 -10.57 5.32 -16.73
C PRO A 219 -10.54 6.60 -15.90
N ASP A 220 -11.51 6.82 -15.00
CA ASP A 220 -11.49 7.92 -14.05
C ASP A 220 -10.98 7.41 -12.68
N PRO A 221 -9.79 7.86 -12.23
CA PRO A 221 -9.21 7.49 -10.94
C PRO A 221 -10.13 7.70 -9.73
N TYR A 222 -11.09 8.63 -9.77
CA TYR A 222 -11.99 8.86 -8.62
C TYR A 222 -12.97 7.72 -8.35
N TYR A 223 -13.18 6.84 -9.32
CA TYR A 223 -13.96 5.63 -9.13
C TYR A 223 -13.08 4.43 -8.78
N GLN A 224 -11.76 4.57 -8.73
CA GLN A 224 -10.86 3.53 -8.26
C GLN A 224 -10.79 3.59 -6.73
N HIS A 225 -11.13 2.49 -6.06
CA HIS A 225 -11.09 2.43 -4.59
C HIS A 225 -9.75 1.88 -4.06
N GLY A 226 -8.93 1.31 -4.95
CA GLY A 226 -7.60 0.80 -4.66
C GLY A 226 -7.62 -0.60 -4.06
N GLY A 227 -7.08 -1.54 -4.85
CA GLY A 227 -6.93 -2.95 -4.58
C GLY A 227 -6.34 -3.60 -5.83
N ASP A 228 -5.89 -4.84 -5.72
CA ASP A 228 -5.64 -5.71 -6.86
C ASP A 228 -6.87 -6.64 -7.02
N MET A 229 -6.96 -7.45 -8.09
CA MET A 229 -8.01 -8.49 -8.19
C MET A 229 -7.67 -9.70 -7.35
#